data_AF-A0A4Q4MZ31-F1
#
_entry.id   AF-A0A4Q4MZ31-F1
#
_cell.length_a   1.000
_cell.length_b   1.000
_cell.length_c   1.000
_cell.angle_alpha   90.00
_cell.angle_beta   90.00
_cell.angle_gamma   90.00
#
_symmetry.space_group_name_H-M   'P 1'
#
loop_
_entity.id
_entity.type
_entity.pdbx_description
1 polymer ?
#
loop_
_entity_poly.entity_id
_entity_poly.type
_entity_poly.pdbx_seq_one_letter_code
_entity_poly.pdbx_strand_id
1 'polypeptide(L)'
;MLSLPVLIVTSLLASIVDAQRVSTNGRCGASFGLTCAGSSFGSCCSSQSWCGTTADHCNTGCQANYGQCKTPTTAPTTKVSEDGRCGPQHGGQTCAGSRFGDCCSQYR
;
A
#
# COMPACT_ATOMS: atom_id res chain seq x y z
N MET A 1 -27.10 35.58 -39.12
CA MET A 1 -27.32 35.76 -37.67
C MET A 1 -27.05 34.40 -37.03
N LEU A 2 -25.77 34.01 -36.93
CA LEU A 2 -25.02 33.99 -35.67
C LEU A 2 -25.84 33.44 -34.50
N SER A 3 -25.57 32.21 -34.05
CA SER A 3 -24.79 32.00 -32.83
C SER A 3 -24.75 30.53 -32.39
N LEU A 4 -23.55 29.97 -32.54
CA LEU A 4 -22.88 28.90 -31.78
C LEU A 4 -23.46 27.46 -31.83
N PRO A 5 -22.69 26.49 -32.37
CA PRO A 5 -22.96 25.09 -32.10
C PRO A 5 -22.74 24.84 -30.60
N VAL A 6 -23.61 24.08 -29.95
CA VAL A 6 -23.43 23.60 -28.57
C VAL A 6 -22.34 22.52 -28.58
N LEU A 7 -21.11 22.95 -28.89
CA LEU A 7 -19.87 22.18 -28.94
C LEU A 7 -19.03 22.46 -27.67
N ILE A 8 -19.70 22.68 -26.53
CA ILE A 8 -19.08 22.99 -25.24
C ILE A 8 -19.62 22.16 -24.08
N VAL A 9 -20.35 21.06 -24.36
CA VAL A 9 -20.62 20.05 -23.31
C VAL A 9 -19.49 19.01 -23.19
N THR A 10 -18.44 19.12 -24.03
CA THR A 10 -17.30 18.18 -24.08
C THR A 10 -16.16 18.53 -23.12
N SER A 11 -16.29 19.55 -22.27
CA SER A 11 -15.21 19.99 -21.36
C SER A 11 -15.42 19.63 -19.89
N LEU A 12 -16.41 18.80 -19.56
CA LEU A 12 -16.62 18.24 -18.21
C LEU A 12 -15.75 17.01 -17.92
N LEU A 13 -14.67 16.79 -18.68
CA LEU A 13 -13.49 16.12 -18.12
C LEU A 13 -12.81 17.11 -17.15
N ALA A 14 -13.54 17.53 -16.12
CA ALA A 14 -12.90 17.98 -14.91
C ALA A 14 -12.02 16.80 -14.51
N SER A 15 -10.72 16.96 -14.69
CA SER A 15 -9.71 16.08 -14.13
C SER A 15 -10.06 15.96 -12.64
N ILE A 16 -10.77 14.89 -12.28
CA ILE A 16 -11.02 14.51 -10.89
C ILE A 16 -9.69 13.99 -10.35
N VAL A 17 -8.74 14.91 -10.21
CA VAL A 17 -7.74 14.75 -9.17
C VAL A 17 -8.56 14.70 -7.89
N ASP A 18 -8.79 13.47 -7.42
CA ASP A 18 -9.32 13.18 -6.10
C ASP A 18 -8.31 13.75 -5.11
N ALA A 19 -8.40 15.06 -4.91
CA ALA A 19 -7.61 15.82 -3.96
C ALA A 19 -8.19 15.50 -2.59
N GLN A 20 -7.95 14.26 -2.18
CA GLN A 20 -8.47 13.73 -0.94
C GLN A 20 -7.97 14.59 0.21
N ARG A 21 -8.89 15.01 1.08
CA ARG A 21 -8.56 15.96 2.14
C ARG A 21 -7.62 15.31 3.15
N VAL A 22 -6.57 16.02 3.54
CA VAL A 22 -5.64 15.54 4.57
C VAL A 22 -6.35 15.44 5.91
N SER A 23 -6.15 14.33 6.61
CA SER A 23 -6.73 14.09 7.92
C SER A 23 -6.19 15.06 8.98
N THR A 24 -7.09 15.70 9.72
CA THR A 24 -6.79 16.59 10.86
C THR A 24 -7.18 15.98 12.22
N ASN A 25 -7.85 14.83 12.21
CA ASN A 25 -8.33 14.13 13.41
C ASN A 25 -7.83 12.67 13.51
N GLY A 26 -6.93 12.28 12.60
CA GLY A 26 -6.37 10.93 12.53
C GLY A 26 -7.27 9.90 11.85
N ARG A 27 -8.47 10.26 11.37
CA ARG A 27 -9.33 9.35 10.58
C ARG A 27 -8.97 9.36 9.10
N CYS A 28 -9.11 8.23 8.45
CA CYS A 28 -8.85 8.08 7.02
C CYS A 28 -9.76 7.03 6.39
N GLY A 29 -9.75 6.91 5.07
CA GLY A 29 -10.53 5.90 4.36
C GLY A 29 -11.79 6.45 3.71
N ALA A 30 -12.43 5.61 2.91
CA ALA A 30 -13.57 5.98 2.05
C ALA A 30 -14.74 6.57 2.85
N SER A 31 -15.01 6.00 4.03
CA SER A 31 -16.09 6.45 4.91
C SER A 31 -15.91 7.88 5.44
N PHE A 32 -14.67 8.39 5.43
CA PHE A 32 -14.34 9.74 5.89
C PHE A 32 -13.96 10.67 4.74
N GLY A 33 -13.59 10.13 3.57
CA GLY A 33 -13.03 10.92 2.47
C GLY A 33 -11.73 11.62 2.85
N LEU A 34 -10.96 11.01 3.77
CA LEU A 34 -9.74 11.59 4.34
C LEU A 34 -8.53 10.72 4.04
N THR A 35 -7.41 11.36 3.69
CA THR A 35 -6.11 10.71 3.48
C THR A 35 -5.15 11.00 4.63
N CYS A 36 -4.32 10.02 4.95
CA CYS A 36 -3.19 10.18 5.86
C CYS A 36 -1.98 10.82 5.17
N ALA A 37 -1.94 10.88 3.83
CA ALA A 37 -0.85 11.51 3.11
C ALA A 37 -0.72 13.00 3.51
N GLY A 38 0.43 13.38 4.07
CA GLY A 38 0.67 14.74 4.58
C GLY A 38 0.07 15.04 5.96
N SER A 39 -0.52 14.05 6.64
CA SER A 39 -1.07 14.20 7.98
C SER A 39 0.01 14.08 9.06
N SER A 40 -0.15 14.83 10.16
CA SER A 40 0.75 14.77 11.32
C SER A 40 0.63 13.46 12.12
N PHE A 41 -0.44 12.70 11.92
CA PHE A 41 -0.66 11.40 12.58
C PHE A 41 0.14 10.26 11.94
N GLY A 42 0.74 10.50 10.77
CA GLY A 42 1.42 9.49 9.96
C GLY A 42 0.77 9.35 8.59
N SER A 43 1.50 8.72 7.66
CA SER A 43 1.09 8.66 6.26
C SER A 43 0.29 7.42 5.88
N CYS A 44 0.19 6.41 6.76
CA CYS A 44 -0.48 5.15 6.47
C CYS A 44 -1.91 5.16 7.00
N CYS A 45 -2.86 4.66 6.21
CA CYS A 45 -4.24 4.48 6.62
C CYS A 45 -4.51 3.02 6.95
N SER A 46 -4.74 2.68 8.21
CA SER A 46 -4.98 1.30 8.63
C SER A 46 -6.33 0.76 8.16
N SER A 47 -6.54 -0.56 8.28
CA SER A 47 -7.84 -1.19 8.03
C SER A 47 -8.94 -0.68 8.97
N GLN A 48 -8.56 -0.19 10.16
CA GLN A 48 -9.47 0.41 11.14
C GLN A 48 -9.77 1.89 10.86
N SER A 49 -9.36 2.42 9.70
CA SER A 49 -9.63 3.81 9.30
C SER A 49 -8.97 4.85 10.21
N TRP A 50 -7.72 4.58 10.59
CA TRP A 50 -6.86 5.44 11.41
C TRP A 50 -5.50 5.67 10.76
N CYS A 51 -4.99 6.89 10.91
CA CYS A 51 -3.66 7.29 10.46
C CYS A 51 -2.58 6.87 11.45
N GLY A 52 -1.47 6.37 10.92
CA GLY A 52 -0.31 6.00 11.71
C GLY A 52 0.94 5.79 10.87
N THR A 53 2.04 5.43 11.55
CA THR A 53 3.34 5.12 10.92
C THR A 53 3.84 3.71 11.27
N THR A 54 3.19 3.01 12.19
CA THR A 54 3.61 1.67 12.63
C THR A 54 3.30 0.62 11.58
N ALA A 55 3.95 -0.55 11.70
CA ALA A 55 3.70 -1.71 10.85
C ALA A 55 2.20 -2.08 10.78
N ASP A 56 1.48 -2.01 11.90
CA ASP A 56 0.04 -2.33 11.94
C ASP A 56 -0.82 -1.36 11.11
N HIS A 57 -0.37 -0.12 10.95
CA HIS A 57 -1.05 0.87 10.12
C HIS A 57 -0.64 0.77 8.65
N CYS A 58 0.63 0.44 8.39
CA CYS A 58 1.23 0.52 7.07
C CYS A 58 1.24 -0.80 6.29
N ASN A 59 1.18 -1.95 6.96
CA ASN A 59 1.33 -3.26 6.32
C ASN A 59 -0.04 -3.87 5.96
N THR A 60 -0.30 -5.10 6.40
CA THR A 60 -1.50 -5.86 6.05
C THR A 60 -2.77 -5.09 6.41
N GLY A 61 -3.64 -4.88 5.42
CA GLY A 61 -4.90 -4.17 5.61
C GLY A 61 -4.82 -2.65 5.47
N CYS A 62 -3.65 -2.09 5.16
CA CYS A 62 -3.53 -0.67 4.85
C CYS A 62 -4.32 -0.28 3.60
N GLN A 63 -5.06 0.84 3.67
CA GLN A 63 -5.90 1.38 2.60
C GLN A 63 -5.08 2.28 1.66
N ALA A 64 -4.52 1.70 0.59
CA ALA A 64 -3.57 2.38 -0.30
C ALA A 64 -4.11 3.65 -1.01
N ASN A 65 -5.42 3.74 -1.22
CA ASN A 65 -6.03 4.95 -1.78
C ASN A 65 -6.09 6.12 -0.79
N TYR A 66 -5.89 5.85 0.51
CA TYR A 66 -6.04 6.81 1.60
C TYR A 66 -4.75 6.96 2.42
N GLY A 67 -3.64 6.36 1.99
CA GLY A 67 -2.35 6.45 2.68
C GLY A 67 -1.21 5.75 1.94
N GLN A 68 0.00 5.93 2.45
CA GLN A 68 1.23 5.33 1.93
C GLN A 68 1.45 3.96 2.55
N CYS A 69 0.82 2.94 1.99
CA CYS A 69 0.99 1.57 2.47
C CYS A 69 2.38 1.06 2.15
N LYS A 70 2.99 0.43 3.15
CA LYS A 70 4.16 -0.41 2.93
C LYS A 70 3.63 -1.75 2.46
N THR A 71 4.22 -2.30 1.41
CA THR A 71 4.13 -3.75 1.26
C THR A 71 4.63 -4.34 2.56
N PRO A 72 4.00 -5.39 3.12
CA PRO A 72 4.66 -6.18 4.14
C PRO A 72 5.97 -6.63 3.49
N THR A 73 7.02 -5.87 3.73
CA THR A 73 8.37 -6.37 3.65
C THR A 73 8.33 -7.33 4.81
N THR A 74 7.95 -8.58 4.53
CA THR A 74 8.44 -9.71 5.29
C THR A 74 9.88 -9.32 5.50
N ALA A 75 10.24 -8.92 6.72
CA ALA A 75 11.62 -8.59 7.00
C ALA A 75 12.42 -9.73 6.36
N PRO A 76 13.55 -9.48 5.70
CA PRO A 76 14.48 -10.55 5.40
C PRO A 76 14.97 -11.04 6.76
N THR A 77 14.08 -11.77 7.44
CA THR A 77 14.44 -12.75 8.42
C THR A 77 15.35 -13.61 7.60
N THR A 78 16.59 -13.62 8.02
CA THR A 78 17.53 -14.70 7.83
C THR A 78 16.92 -16.01 8.34
N LYS A 79 15.69 -16.35 7.93
CA LYS A 79 15.04 -17.60 8.17
C LYS A 79 15.72 -18.54 7.21
N VAL A 80 16.83 -19.10 7.69
CA VAL A 80 17.56 -20.14 6.99
C VAL A 80 16.67 -21.38 7.00
N SER A 81 16.51 -21.99 5.84
CA SER A 81 15.67 -23.17 5.66
C SER A 81 16.21 -24.35 6.46
N GLU A 82 15.35 -24.98 7.26
CA GLU A 82 15.67 -26.18 8.05
C GLU A 82 15.29 -27.49 7.32
N ASP A 83 14.45 -27.38 6.30
CA ASP A 83 13.85 -28.48 5.54
C ASP A 83 14.12 -28.42 4.03
N GLY A 84 14.93 -27.46 3.58
CA GLY A 84 15.34 -27.29 2.18
C GLY A 84 14.33 -26.54 1.29
N ARG A 85 13.17 -26.15 1.83
CA ARG A 85 12.19 -25.34 1.09
C ARG A 85 12.53 -23.86 1.20
N CYS A 86 12.25 -23.05 0.18
CA CYS A 86 12.66 -21.64 0.17
C CYS A 86 11.81 -20.80 -0.77
N GLY A 87 11.88 -19.48 -0.60
CA GLY A 87 11.14 -18.53 -1.43
C GLY A 87 9.74 -18.18 -0.88
N PRO A 88 8.97 -17.42 -1.66
CA PRO A 88 7.78 -16.72 -1.15
C PRO A 88 6.63 -17.64 -0.71
N GLN A 89 6.52 -18.85 -1.27
CA GLN A 89 5.50 -19.83 -0.85
C GLN A 89 5.79 -20.44 0.52
N HIS A 90 7.04 -20.35 0.98
CA HIS A 90 7.49 -20.90 2.25
C HIS A 90 7.87 -19.77 3.23
N GLY A 91 7.10 -18.68 3.22
CA GLY A 91 7.29 -17.55 4.13
C GLY A 91 8.54 -16.72 3.86
N GLY A 92 9.10 -16.79 2.64
CA GLY A 92 10.27 -15.99 2.25
C GLY A 92 11.60 -16.48 2.82
N GLN A 93 11.66 -17.71 3.32
CA GLN A 93 12.88 -18.29 3.88
C GLN A 93 13.95 -18.55 2.79
N THR A 94 15.23 -18.51 3.17
CA THR A 94 16.39 -18.65 2.28
C THR A 94 17.17 -19.92 2.58
N CYS A 95 17.89 -20.48 1.60
CA CYS A 95 18.82 -21.57 1.86
C CYS A 95 20.24 -21.07 2.20
N ALA A 96 20.51 -19.77 2.11
CA ALA A 96 21.82 -19.18 2.44
C ALA A 96 22.25 -19.54 3.88
N GLY A 97 23.37 -20.24 4.04
CA GLY A 97 23.88 -20.75 5.32
C GLY A 97 23.25 -22.06 5.80
N SER A 98 22.39 -22.69 4.99
CA SER A 98 21.76 -23.98 5.31
C SER A 98 22.63 -25.18 4.89
N ARG A 99 22.31 -26.37 5.43
CA ARG A 99 22.93 -27.64 4.99
C ARG A 99 22.52 -28.06 3.57
N PHE A 100 21.54 -27.40 2.96
CA PHE A 100 21.00 -27.70 1.63
C PHE A 100 21.67 -26.89 0.52
N GLY A 101 22.68 -26.06 0.87
CA GLY A 101 23.36 -25.14 -0.02
C GLY A 101 22.68 -23.78 -0.06
N ASP A 102 23.37 -22.78 -0.64
CA ASP A 102 22.90 -21.39 -0.56
C ASP A 102 21.85 -21.00 -1.61
N CYS A 103 21.63 -21.86 -2.59
CA CYS A 103 20.74 -21.59 -3.72
C CYS A 103 19.30 -22.03 -3.43
N CYS A 104 18.34 -21.16 -3.72
CA CYS A 104 16.93 -21.51 -3.69
C CYS A 104 16.46 -22.01 -5.06
N SER A 105 16.02 -23.27 -5.14
CA SER A 105 15.54 -23.88 -6.39
C SER A 105 14.28 -23.17 -6.91
N GLN A 106 14.20 -22.99 -8.23
CA GLN A 106 13.02 -22.45 -8.90
C GLN A 106 11.78 -23.35 -8.77
N TYR A 107 11.95 -24.61 -8.36
CA TYR A 107 10.88 -25.59 -8.19
C TYR A 107 10.20 -25.56 -6.80
N ARG A 108 10.62 -24.63 -5.93
CA ARG A 108 9.92 -24.10 -4.75
C ARG A 108 9.08 -25.07 -3.92
#